data_AF-A0A355V738-F1
#
_entry.id   AF-A0A355V738-F1
#
_cell.length_a   1.000
_cell.length_b   1.000
_cell.length_c   1.000
_cell.angle_alpha   90.00
_cell.angle_beta   90.00
_cell.angle_gamma   90.00
#
_symmetry.space_group_name_H-M   'P 1'
#
loop_
_entity.id
_entity.type
_entity.pdbx_description
1 polymer ?
#
loop_
_entity_poly.entity_id
_entity_poly.type
_entity_poly.pdbx_seq_one_letter_code
_entity_poly.pdbx_strand_id
1 'polypeptide(L)'
;MNKLYRKPLPGTSLDFYDARQAVEDIQSGAWASLPYTSRVLAENLVRRCDPDMLTESLNQLIERRRDLDFPWFPARVVCHDILGQTALVDLAG
;
A
#
# COMPACT_ATOMS: atom_id res chain seq x y z
N MET A 1 -5.75 9.45 5.34
CA MET A 1 -4.68 8.48 5.65
C MET A 1 -5.17 7.62 6.79
N ASN A 2 -4.99 6.31 6.70
CA ASN A 2 -5.68 5.38 7.60
C ASN A 2 -5.18 5.51 9.04
N LYS A 3 -6.01 5.12 10.01
CA LYS A 3 -5.62 5.07 11.43
C LYS A 3 -5.32 3.65 11.89
N LEU A 4 -5.96 2.66 11.27
CA LEU A 4 -5.74 1.25 11.55
C LEU A 4 -4.27 0.88 11.28
N TYR A 5 -3.72 0.02 12.14
CA TYR A 5 -2.34 -0.48 12.07
C TYR A 5 -1.23 0.57 12.12
N ARG A 6 -1.55 1.85 12.39
CA ARG A 6 -0.54 2.88 12.62
C ARG A 6 0.08 2.71 14.00
N LYS A 7 1.40 2.57 14.05
CA LYS A 7 2.17 2.36 15.29
C LYS A 7 3.34 3.34 15.38
N PRO A 8 3.73 3.75 16.59
CA PRO A 8 4.94 4.54 16.78
C PRO A 8 6.18 3.72 16.42
N LEU A 9 7.13 4.37 15.74
CA LEU A 9 8.44 3.80 15.46
C LEU A 9 9.34 4.01 16.70
N PRO A 10 9.83 2.95 17.36
CA PRO A 10 10.56 3.07 18.62
C PRO A 10 11.76 4.02 18.54
N GLY A 11 11.90 4.89 19.55
CA GLY A 11 13.01 5.85 19.63
C GLY A 11 12.88 7.07 18.72
N THR A 12 11.74 7.26 18.05
CA THR A 12 11.47 8.42 17.18
C THR A 12 10.10 9.03 17.46
N SER A 13 9.83 10.22 16.91
CA SER A 13 8.50 10.82 16.86
C SER A 13 7.69 10.38 15.62
N LEU A 14 8.20 9.42 14.84
CA LEU A 14 7.59 8.96 13.61
C LEU A 14 6.66 7.78 13.87
N ASP A 15 5.70 7.59 12.99
CA ASP A 15 4.84 6.42 12.95
C ASP A 15 5.06 5.62 11.67
N PHE A 16 4.72 4.34 11.71
CA PHE A 16 4.67 3.46 10.54
C PHE A 16 3.36 2.67 10.51
N TYR A 17 3.02 2.10 9.37
CA TYR A 17 1.87 1.20 9.22
C TYR A 17 2.35 -0.25 9.29
N ASP A 18 1.85 -0.99 10.27
CA ASP A 18 2.20 -2.38 10.49
C ASP A 18 1.42 -3.30 9.53
N ALA A 19 1.90 -3.36 8.30
CA ALA A 19 1.33 -4.22 7.26
C ALA A 19 1.42 -5.71 7.61
N ARG A 20 2.41 -6.11 8.42
CA ARG A 20 2.53 -7.48 8.90
C ARG A 20 1.34 -7.83 9.79
N GLN A 21 1.04 -6.99 10.77
CA GLN A 21 -0.11 -7.24 11.62
C GLN A 21 -1.42 -7.29 10.82
N ALA A 22 -1.61 -6.36 9.87
CA ALA A 22 -2.81 -6.35 9.03
C ALA A 22 -3.00 -7.66 8.24
N VAL A 23 -1.92 -8.24 7.71
CA VAL A 23 -1.97 -9.52 7.00
C VAL A 23 -2.19 -10.71 7.94
N GLU A 24 -1.51 -10.73 9.09
CA GLU A 24 -1.61 -11.81 10.07
C GLU A 24 -2.99 -11.87 10.74
N ASP A 25 -3.63 -10.72 10.95
CA ASP A 25 -5.00 -10.64 11.47
C ASP A 25 -6.03 -11.26 10.50
N ILE A 26 -5.73 -11.27 9.19
CA ILE A 26 -6.56 -11.90 8.16
C ILE A 26 -6.27 -13.40 8.10
N GLN A 27 -4.99 -13.77 7.97
CA GLN A 27 -4.56 -15.16 7.90
C GLN A 27 -3.21 -15.35 8.60
N SER A 28 -3.23 -16.04 9.73
CA SER A 28 -2.02 -16.36 10.49
C SER A 28 -1.00 -17.14 9.65
N GLY A 29 0.25 -16.69 9.68
CA GLY A 29 1.37 -17.25 8.93
C GLY A 29 1.46 -16.78 7.47
N ALA A 30 0.49 -16.01 6.97
CA ALA A 30 0.49 -15.54 5.59
C ALA A 30 1.66 -14.57 5.31
N TRP A 31 2.05 -13.72 6.26
CA TRP A 31 3.12 -12.74 6.02
C TRP A 31 4.45 -13.40 5.63
N ALA A 32 4.75 -14.54 6.25
CA ALA A 32 5.97 -15.29 6.01
C ALA A 32 6.05 -15.81 4.57
N SER A 33 4.92 -16.15 3.95
CA SER A 33 4.85 -16.70 2.59
C SER A 33 4.76 -15.62 1.49
N LEU A 34 4.48 -14.36 1.86
CA LEU A 34 4.38 -13.25 0.91
C LEU A 34 5.73 -12.92 0.26
N PRO A 35 5.80 -12.78 -1.08
CA PRO A 35 6.93 -12.16 -1.76
C PRO A 35 7.19 -10.74 -1.26
N TYR A 36 8.45 -10.29 -1.31
CA TYR A 36 8.81 -8.94 -0.86
C TYR A 36 8.07 -7.84 -1.62
N THR A 37 7.76 -8.04 -2.90
CA THR A 37 6.94 -7.11 -3.70
C THR A 37 5.53 -6.97 -3.11
N SER A 38 4.86 -8.07 -2.77
CA SER A 38 3.55 -8.06 -2.12
C SER A 38 3.58 -7.39 -0.75
N ARG A 39 4.69 -7.45 -0.01
CA ARG A 39 4.83 -6.73 1.28
C ARG A 39 4.83 -5.21 1.08
N VAL A 40 5.45 -4.71 0.01
CA VAL A 40 5.41 -3.28 -0.35
C VAL A 40 4.00 -2.85 -0.75
N LEU A 41 3.30 -3.68 -1.54
CA LEU A 41 1.91 -3.43 -1.92
C LEU A 41 0.99 -3.45 -0.69
N ALA A 42 1.18 -4.39 0.24
CA ALA A 42 0.39 -4.50 1.46
C ALA A 42 0.52 -3.25 2.35
N GLU A 43 1.74 -2.72 2.57
CA GLU A 43 1.91 -1.45 3.31
C GLU A 43 1.17 -0.30 2.63
N ASN A 44 1.29 -0.23 1.30
CA ASN A 44 0.65 0.83 0.53
C ASN A 44 -0.87 0.81 0.70
N LEU A 45 -1.47 -0.39 0.60
CA LEU A 45 -2.89 -0.62 0.83
C LEU A 45 -3.28 -0.24 2.26
N VAL A 46 -2.57 -0.76 3.27
CA VAL A 46 -2.86 -0.46 4.69
C VAL A 46 -2.84 1.05 4.96
N ARG A 47 -1.93 1.80 4.34
CA ARG A 47 -1.78 3.25 4.55
C ARG A 47 -2.80 4.11 3.78
N ARG A 48 -3.19 3.70 2.56
CA ARG A 48 -3.90 4.57 1.60
C ARG A 48 -5.21 4.01 1.04
N CYS A 49 -5.42 2.70 1.07
CA CYS A 49 -6.65 2.08 0.56
C CYS A 49 -7.86 2.53 1.39
N ASP A 50 -9.03 2.58 0.75
CA ASP A 50 -10.29 2.75 1.46
C ASP A 50 -10.44 1.62 2.51
N PRO A 51 -10.71 1.94 3.79
CA PRO A 51 -10.90 0.93 4.83
C PRO A 51 -11.91 -0.16 4.46
N ASP A 52 -12.97 0.17 3.73
CA ASP A 52 -14.02 -0.79 3.35
C ASP A 52 -13.54 -1.81 2.31
N MET A 53 -12.48 -1.49 1.56
CA MET A 53 -11.86 -2.36 0.56
C MET A 53 -10.58 -3.04 1.04
N LEU A 54 -10.05 -2.67 2.20
CA LEU A 54 -8.71 -3.06 2.64
C LEU A 54 -8.55 -4.57 2.77
N THR A 55 -9.46 -5.23 3.49
CA THR A 55 -9.40 -6.68 3.72
C THR A 55 -9.42 -7.45 2.42
N GLU A 56 -10.33 -7.09 1.52
CA GLU A 56 -10.47 -7.80 0.25
C GLU A 56 -9.29 -7.56 -0.69
N SER A 57 -8.73 -6.34 -0.68
CA SER A 57 -7.49 -6.03 -1.41
C SER A 57 -6.29 -6.81 -0.86
N LEU A 58 -6.19 -6.99 0.47
CA LEU A 58 -5.13 -7.78 1.09
C LEU A 58 -5.29 -9.28 0.78
N ASN A 59 -6.52 -9.79 0.71
CA ASN A 59 -6.81 -11.18 0.30
C ASN A 59 -6.27 -11.48 -1.11
N GLN A 60 -6.35 -10.52 -2.05
CA GLN A 60 -5.75 -10.67 -3.38
C GLN A 60 -4.25 -11.00 -3.30
N LEU A 61 -3.52 -10.35 -2.37
CA LEU A 61 -2.09 -10.57 -2.18
C LEU A 61 -1.77 -11.87 -1.44
N ILE A 62 -2.53 -12.16 -0.36
CA ILE A 62 -2.37 -13.34 0.50
C ILE A 62 -2.59 -14.62 -0.30
N GLU A 63 -3.69 -14.68 -1.03
CA GLU A 63 -4.12 -15.86 -1.79
C GLU A 63 -3.61 -15.85 -3.24
N ARG A 64 -2.88 -14.79 -3.66
CA ARG A 64 -2.37 -14.58 -5.03
C ARG A 64 -3.47 -14.59 -6.09
N ARG A 65 -4.64 -14.03 -5.77
CA ARG A 65 -5.77 -13.94 -6.68
C ARG A 65 -5.68 -12.70 -7.59
N ARG A 66 -6.61 -12.64 -8.55
CA ARG A 66 -6.73 -11.58 -9.58
C ARG A 66 -8.20 -11.31 -9.91
N ASP A 67 -9.07 -11.54 -8.94
CA ASP A 67 -10.52 -11.36 -9.07
C ASP A 67 -10.93 -9.90 -8.87
N LEU A 68 -10.13 -9.13 -8.14
CA LEU A 68 -10.42 -7.72 -7.85
C LEU A 68 -9.18 -6.86 -8.09
N ASP A 69 -9.39 -5.74 -8.79
CA ASP A 69 -8.40 -4.67 -8.86
C ASP A 69 -8.33 -3.95 -7.51
N PHE A 70 -7.13 -3.55 -7.11
CA PHE A 70 -6.89 -2.77 -5.90
C PHE A 70 -6.03 -1.54 -6.20
N PRO A 71 -6.17 -0.45 -5.43
CA PRO A 71 -5.47 0.79 -5.72
C PRO A 71 -3.98 0.71 -5.39
N TRP A 72 -3.16 1.44 -6.16
CA TRP A 72 -1.73 1.60 -5.92
C TRP A 72 -1.36 3.09 -5.88
N PHE A 73 -0.71 3.51 -4.79
CA PHE A 73 -0.33 4.89 -4.55
C PHE A 73 1.20 5.02 -4.50
N PRO A 74 1.89 5.18 -5.66
CA PRO A 74 3.35 5.26 -5.68
C PRO A 74 3.87 6.41 -4.82
N ALA A 75 4.99 6.21 -4.14
CA ALA A 75 5.56 7.22 -3.24
C ALA A 75 6.14 8.44 -3.97
N ARG A 76 6.45 8.29 -5.26
CA ARG A 76 7.03 9.31 -6.13
C ARG A 76 6.77 8.94 -7.58
N VAL A 77 6.72 9.96 -8.45
CA VAL A 77 6.64 9.81 -9.89
C VAL A 77 7.91 10.43 -10.48
N VAL A 78 8.47 9.77 -11.50
CA VAL A 78 9.59 10.29 -12.28
C VAL A 78 9.07 10.59 -13.67
N CYS A 79 9.16 11.85 -14.08
CA CYS A 79 8.76 12.29 -15.40
C CYS A 79 10.00 12.37 -16.30
N HIS A 80 9.93 11.79 -17.49
CA HIS A 80 11.03 11.83 -18.45
C HIS A 80 10.72 12.82 -19.59
N ASP A 81 11.62 13.79 -19.76
CA ASP A 81 11.66 14.76 -20.87
C ASP A 81 10.26 15.27 -21.28
N ILE A 82 9.89 15.11 -22.56
CA ILE A 82 8.66 15.65 -23.15
C ILE A 82 7.37 15.07 -22.57
N LEU A 83 7.39 13.84 -22.03
CA LEU A 83 6.21 13.26 -21.39
C LEU A 83 5.89 13.91 -20.04
N GLY A 84 6.90 14.47 -19.38
CA GLY A 84 6.70 15.26 -18.16
C GLY A 84 6.08 16.62 -18.41
N GLN A 85 6.36 17.21 -19.57
CA GLN A 85 5.90 18.56 -19.91
C GLN A 85 4.37 18.63 -20.02
N THR A 86 3.74 17.64 -20.66
CA THR A 86 2.27 17.58 -20.75
C THR A 86 1.63 17.54 -19.36
N ALA A 87 2.14 16.70 -18.46
CA ALA A 87 1.62 16.60 -17.09
C ALA A 87 1.79 17.92 -16.30
N LEU A 88 2.84 18.69 -16.54
CA LEU A 88 3.05 19.99 -15.90
C LEU A 88 2.12 21.07 -16.48
N VAL A 89 1.84 21.04 -17.77
CA VAL A 89 0.86 21.94 -18.40
C VAL A 89 -0.53 21.66 -17.87
N ASP A 90 -0.93 20.38 -17.76
CA ASP A 90 -2.22 19.98 -17.20
C ASP A 90 -2.38 20.44 -15.74
N LEU A 91 -1.29 20.50 -14.96
CA LEU A 91 -1.32 21.00 -13.58
C LEU A 91 -1.47 22.54 -13.50
N ALA A 92 -1.05 23.27 -14.54
CA ALA A 92 -1.08 24.72 -14.57
C ALA A 92 -2.41 25.31 -15.09
N GLY A 93 -3.20 24.51 -15.82
CA GLY A 93 -4.54 24.87 -16.32
C GLY A 93 -5.63 24.69 -15.28
#